data_AF-A0A256H0M8-F1
#
_entry.id   AF-A0A256H0M8-F1
#
_cell.length_a   1.000
_cell.length_b   1.000
_cell.length_c   1.000
_cell.angle_alpha   90.00
_cell.angle_beta   90.00
_cell.angle_gamma   90.00
#
_symmetry.space_group_name_H-M   'P 1'
#
loop_
_entity.id
_entity.type
_entity.pdbx_description
1 polymer ?
#
loop_
_entity_poly.entity_id
_entity_poly.type
_entity_poly.pdbx_seq_one_letter_code
_entity_poly.pdbx_strand_id
1 'polypeptide(L)'
;MSKFTRRIDTSRLTSATVDEHHWFRELLLRWRPSGVPSERTAAGKFASLRLAVRDGYLSFYCAGNQIAKVGCTNRLFYEETHHKYINMPKRGSSDNIRLSSPTALLARETLTNRIHGAFFRQGGEKDFVDEIVGCNPAVFDLELALSYLLSGNVRPSAYRLDAASLESHANGWRIALWEAKLAKNKTARAKVVPDTMAQHATYSAWFAQHGNAEAFIEGCRASCRYLVQLHGLAKYAGNTEIAPLHRSIVEIGTNPQAPLTLDAEVRYLIDVRGPKGVSFIANGHDKKLRDNGIHVQVFGNVDKMILGPRGA
;
A
#
# COMPACT_ATOMS: atom_id res chain seq x y z
N MET A 1 -8.84 -1.11 -23.19
CA MET A 1 -7.87 -1.07 -22.05
C MET A 1 -8.66 -0.99 -20.76
N SER A 2 -8.29 -1.72 -19.71
CA SER A 2 -8.99 -1.65 -18.42
C SER A 2 -8.61 -0.35 -17.71
N LYS A 3 -9.59 0.54 -17.50
CA LYS A 3 -9.41 1.77 -16.71
C LYS A 3 -9.08 1.42 -15.25
N PHE A 4 -8.21 2.20 -14.61
CA PHE A 4 -7.95 2.04 -13.17
C PHE A 4 -9.26 2.12 -12.40
N THR A 5 -9.50 1.14 -11.54
CA THR A 5 -10.78 1.03 -10.83
C THR A 5 -10.53 0.52 -9.42
N ARG A 6 -11.33 1.03 -8.47
CA ARG A 6 -11.40 0.56 -7.08
C ARG A 6 -12.86 0.36 -6.71
N ARG A 7 -13.36 -0.86 -6.90
CA ARG A 7 -14.73 -1.21 -6.52
C ARG A 7 -14.72 -2.35 -5.53
N ILE A 8 -15.50 -2.19 -4.47
CA ILE A 8 -15.82 -3.25 -3.54
C ILE A 8 -17.33 -3.22 -3.37
N ASP A 9 -17.95 -4.39 -3.29
CA ASP A 9 -19.35 -4.44 -2.93
C ASP A 9 -19.54 -4.09 -1.46
N THR A 10 -20.05 -2.88 -1.21
CA THR A 10 -20.26 -2.35 0.15
C THR A 10 -21.36 -3.11 0.90
N SER A 11 -22.25 -3.83 0.22
CA SER A 11 -23.22 -4.71 0.88
C SER A 11 -22.56 -5.86 1.64
N ARG A 12 -21.29 -6.16 1.33
CA ARG A 12 -20.44 -7.13 2.05
C ARG A 12 -19.57 -6.49 3.12
N LEU A 13 -19.64 -5.17 3.32
CA LEU A 13 -18.88 -4.46 4.35
C LEU A 13 -19.83 -3.97 5.43
N THR A 14 -20.40 -4.93 6.17
CA THR A 14 -21.40 -4.66 7.21
C THR A 14 -21.00 -5.30 8.54
N SER A 15 -21.61 -4.84 9.63
CA SER A 15 -21.49 -5.46 10.94
C SER A 15 -21.87 -6.94 10.93
N ALA A 16 -22.95 -7.30 10.22
CA ALA A 16 -23.36 -8.70 10.06
C ALA A 16 -22.26 -9.55 9.42
N THR A 17 -21.58 -9.03 8.38
CA THR A 17 -20.44 -9.72 7.77
C THR A 17 -19.28 -9.90 8.75
N VAL A 18 -19.02 -8.94 9.64
CA VAL A 18 -18.01 -9.07 10.70
C VAL A 18 -18.39 -10.15 11.73
N ASP A 19 -19.67 -10.30 12.01
CA ASP A 19 -20.19 -11.31 12.96
C ASP A 19 -20.17 -12.73 12.37
N GLU A 20 -20.55 -12.87 11.10
CA GLU A 20 -20.58 -14.14 10.36
C GLU A 20 -19.18 -14.67 10.03
N HIS A 21 -18.17 -13.79 9.92
CA HIS A 21 -16.83 -14.14 9.46
C HIS A 21 -15.76 -13.79 10.49
N HIS A 22 -15.49 -14.70 11.42
CA HIS A 22 -14.48 -14.50 12.47
C HIS A 22 -13.07 -14.20 11.93
N TRP A 23 -12.69 -14.75 10.78
CA TRP A 23 -11.43 -14.42 10.13
C TRP A 23 -11.36 -12.95 9.72
N PHE A 24 -12.48 -12.37 9.25
CA PHE A 24 -12.53 -10.96 8.87
C PHE A 24 -12.46 -10.05 10.10
N ARG A 25 -13.17 -10.42 11.17
CA ARG A 25 -13.05 -9.77 12.48
C ARG A 25 -11.61 -9.74 12.96
N GLU A 26 -10.88 -10.85 12.92
CA GLU A 26 -9.48 -10.89 13.35
C GLU A 26 -8.55 -10.05 12.45
N LEU A 27 -8.79 -9.99 11.14
CA LEU A 27 -8.05 -9.09 10.24
C LEU A 27 -8.27 -7.61 10.61
N LEU A 28 -9.51 -7.21 10.89
CA LEU A 28 -9.86 -5.86 11.33
C LEU A 28 -9.28 -5.51 12.71
N LEU A 29 -9.25 -6.47 13.64
CA LEU A 29 -8.61 -6.33 14.95
C LEU A 29 -7.10 -6.10 14.86
N ARG A 30 -6.44 -6.65 13.82
CA ARG A 30 -4.98 -6.45 13.60
C ARG A 30 -4.65 -5.26 12.71
N TRP A 31 -5.65 -4.59 12.14
CA TRP A 31 -5.39 -3.46 11.26
C TRP A 31 -4.91 -2.23 12.05
N ARG A 32 -3.78 -1.68 11.62
CA ARG A 32 -3.24 -0.40 12.09
C ARG A 32 -3.23 0.61 10.94
N PRO A 33 -4.04 1.69 11.01
CA PRO A 33 -4.01 2.77 10.03
C PRO A 33 -2.63 3.44 9.92
N SER A 34 -2.41 4.15 8.82
CA SER A 34 -1.22 4.96 8.60
C SER A 34 -1.07 6.04 9.68
N GLY A 35 0.16 6.49 9.92
CA GLY A 35 0.48 7.46 10.98
C GLY A 35 0.62 6.85 12.37
N VAL A 36 0.47 5.52 12.48
CA VAL A 36 0.84 4.76 13.66
C VAL A 36 1.85 3.68 13.26
N PRO A 37 2.98 3.57 13.97
CA PRO A 37 3.94 2.49 13.77
C PRO A 37 3.25 1.13 13.85
N SER A 38 3.69 0.19 13.03
CA SER A 38 3.22 -1.19 13.19
C SER A 38 3.63 -1.74 14.55
N GLU A 39 2.74 -2.51 15.15
CA GLU A 39 3.05 -3.23 16.38
C GLU A 39 4.13 -4.25 16.12
N ARG A 40 5.00 -4.41 17.11
CA ARG A 40 6.08 -5.38 17.08
C ARG A 40 6.01 -6.31 18.29
N THR A 41 6.31 -7.59 18.07
CA THR A 41 6.53 -8.54 19.16
C THR A 41 7.78 -8.15 19.95
N ALA A 42 7.99 -8.77 21.13
CA ALA A 42 9.21 -8.58 21.91
C ALA A 42 10.51 -8.88 21.13
N ALA A 43 10.43 -9.73 20.09
CA ALA A 43 11.54 -10.01 19.19
C ALA A 43 11.72 -8.96 18.06
N GLY A 44 11.00 -7.83 18.12
CA GLY A 44 11.08 -6.73 17.17
C GLY A 44 10.31 -6.94 15.85
N LYS A 45 9.34 -7.86 15.80
CA LYS A 45 8.74 -8.34 14.55
C LYS A 45 7.33 -7.86 14.35
N PHE A 46 6.99 -7.49 13.12
CA PHE A 46 5.66 -6.99 12.80
C PHE A 46 4.56 -7.97 13.21
N ALA A 47 3.60 -7.46 13.99
CA ALA A 47 2.45 -8.19 14.52
C ALA A 47 1.11 -7.61 14.05
N SER A 48 1.12 -6.40 13.50
CA SER A 48 -0.04 -5.72 12.95
C SER A 48 -0.09 -5.77 11.42
N LEU A 49 -1.23 -5.36 10.87
CA LEU A 49 -1.51 -5.35 9.45
C LEU A 49 -1.71 -3.93 8.91
N ARG A 50 -1.27 -3.69 7.68
CA ARG A 50 -1.70 -2.59 6.81
C ARG A 50 -2.79 -3.08 5.87
N LEU A 51 -3.60 -2.16 5.37
CA LEU A 51 -4.75 -2.46 4.53
C LEU A 51 -4.66 -1.66 3.23
N ALA A 52 -5.02 -2.30 2.13
CA ALA A 52 -5.14 -1.66 0.83
C ALA A 52 -6.38 -2.16 0.09
N VAL A 53 -7.01 -1.27 -0.69
CA VAL A 53 -8.23 -1.53 -1.45
C VAL A 53 -7.86 -1.84 -2.90
N ARG A 54 -8.50 -2.84 -3.51
CA ARG A 54 -8.31 -3.24 -4.91
C ARG A 54 -9.67 -3.38 -5.61
N ASP A 55 -9.66 -3.62 -6.91
CA ASP A 55 -10.90 -3.93 -7.64
C ASP A 55 -11.38 -5.34 -7.28
N GLY A 56 -12.45 -5.41 -6.51
CA GLY A 56 -13.14 -6.62 -6.06
C GLY A 56 -12.58 -7.26 -4.80
N TYR A 57 -11.54 -6.70 -4.17
CA TYR A 57 -10.95 -7.29 -2.96
C TYR A 57 -10.18 -6.30 -2.08
N LEU A 58 -10.00 -6.67 -0.81
CA LEU A 58 -9.09 -6.04 0.14
C LEU A 58 -7.79 -6.84 0.23
N SER A 59 -6.68 -6.16 0.51
CA SER A 59 -5.39 -6.79 0.79
C SER A 59 -4.89 -6.36 2.16
N PHE A 60 -4.58 -7.33 3.01
CA PHE A 60 -3.96 -7.11 4.31
C PHE A 60 -2.49 -7.51 4.24
N TYR A 61 -1.61 -6.60 4.64
CA TYR A 61 -0.16 -6.75 4.55
C TYR A 61 0.47 -6.77 5.93
N CYS A 62 1.45 -7.65 6.15
CA CYS A 62 2.38 -7.58 7.26
C CYS A 62 3.77 -7.32 6.67
N ALA A 63 4.37 -6.16 6.98
CA ALA A 63 5.69 -5.77 6.46
C ALA A 63 5.82 -5.96 4.93
N GLY A 64 4.90 -5.36 4.17
CA GLY A 64 4.85 -5.45 2.70
C GLY A 64 4.55 -6.84 2.12
N ASN A 65 4.21 -7.82 2.95
CA ASN A 65 3.80 -9.16 2.50
C ASN A 65 2.28 -9.31 2.64
N GLN A 66 1.57 -9.58 1.55
CA GLN A 66 0.12 -9.83 1.58
C GLN A 66 -0.16 -11.14 2.34
N ILE A 67 -0.75 -11.03 3.53
CA ILE A 67 -1.07 -12.16 4.42
C ILE A 67 -2.48 -12.67 4.15
N ALA A 68 -3.39 -11.76 3.79
CA ALA A 68 -4.76 -12.11 3.43
C ALA A 68 -5.25 -11.24 2.28
N LYS A 69 -5.99 -11.87 1.38
CA LYS A 69 -6.82 -11.24 0.36
C LYS A 69 -8.27 -11.53 0.71
N VAL A 70 -9.09 -10.49 0.83
CA VAL A 70 -10.52 -10.62 1.12
C VAL A 70 -11.28 -10.31 -0.15
N GLY A 71 -11.82 -11.33 -0.81
CA GLY A 71 -12.69 -11.15 -1.97
C GLY A 71 -14.03 -10.57 -1.53
N CYS A 72 -14.41 -9.43 -2.10
CA CYS A 72 -15.61 -8.68 -1.75
C CYS A 72 -16.41 -8.37 -3.02
N THR A 73 -17.18 -9.35 -3.47
CA THR A 73 -18.03 -9.23 -4.66
C THR A 73 -19.49 -9.40 -4.28
N ASN A 74 -20.41 -9.03 -5.17
CA ASN A 74 -21.84 -9.24 -4.97
C ASN A 74 -22.23 -10.69 -4.71
N ARG A 75 -21.47 -11.64 -5.25
CA ARG A 75 -21.74 -13.07 -5.12
C ARG A 75 -21.03 -13.71 -3.94
N LEU A 76 -19.83 -13.26 -3.61
CA LEU A 76 -18.93 -13.98 -2.71
C LEU A 76 -18.20 -13.03 -1.77
N PHE A 77 -18.15 -13.42 -0.50
CA PHE A 77 -17.27 -12.88 0.52
C PHE A 77 -16.38 -14.01 1.04
N TYR A 78 -15.07 -13.88 0.90
CA TYR A 78 -14.13 -14.97 1.23
C TYR A 78 -12.72 -14.49 1.50
N GLU A 79 -11.95 -15.33 2.17
CA GLU A 79 -10.53 -15.15 2.37
C GLU A 79 -9.69 -16.05 1.46
N GLU A 80 -8.64 -15.48 0.89
CA GLU A 80 -7.55 -16.15 0.21
C GLU A 80 -6.22 -15.81 0.89
N THR A 81 -5.30 -16.76 0.91
CA THR A 81 -3.91 -16.51 1.34
C THR A 81 -2.94 -17.32 0.50
N HIS A 82 -1.69 -16.86 0.42
CA HIS A 82 -0.67 -17.58 -0.31
C HIS A 82 -0.29 -18.87 0.41
N HIS A 83 -0.17 -19.97 -0.33
CA HIS A 83 0.11 -21.31 0.21
C HIS A 83 1.34 -21.36 1.14
N LYS A 84 2.33 -20.50 0.91
CA LYS A 84 3.57 -20.38 1.69
C LYS A 84 3.35 -19.94 3.14
N TYR A 85 2.16 -19.46 3.50
CA TYR A 85 1.82 -19.06 4.87
C TYR A 85 0.97 -20.10 5.61
N ILE A 86 0.49 -21.15 4.94
CA ILE A 86 -0.48 -22.08 5.52
C ILE A 86 -0.03 -23.55 5.48
N ASN A 87 1.27 -23.82 5.26
CA ASN A 87 1.84 -25.18 5.20
C ASN A 87 1.02 -26.17 4.36
N MET A 88 0.31 -25.67 3.34
CA MET A 88 -0.46 -26.47 2.41
C MET A 88 0.27 -26.50 1.06
N PRO A 89 0.27 -27.64 0.36
CA PRO A 89 0.83 -27.71 -0.97
C PRO A 89 0.07 -26.77 -1.90
N LYS A 90 0.80 -26.19 -2.86
CA LYS A 90 0.20 -25.37 -3.92
C LYS A 90 -0.86 -26.20 -4.66
N ARG A 91 -2.07 -25.67 -4.80
CA ARG A 91 -3.16 -26.30 -5.56
C ARG A 91 -3.24 -25.67 -6.95
N GLY A 92 -2.83 -26.40 -7.98
CA GLY A 92 -2.86 -25.94 -9.37
C GLY A 92 -1.88 -24.81 -9.65
N SER A 93 -2.26 -23.89 -10.56
CA SER A 93 -1.39 -22.77 -10.97
C SER A 93 -1.44 -21.57 -10.02
N SER A 94 -2.49 -21.43 -9.22
CA SER A 94 -2.66 -20.32 -8.27
C SER A 94 -1.80 -20.50 -7.03
N ASP A 95 -1.05 -19.45 -6.66
CA ASP A 95 -0.32 -19.42 -5.40
C ASP A 95 -1.22 -19.13 -4.18
N ASN A 96 -2.40 -18.55 -4.42
CA ASN A 96 -3.40 -18.24 -3.41
C ASN A 96 -4.42 -19.37 -3.28
N ILE A 97 -4.72 -19.72 -2.03
CA ILE A 97 -5.65 -20.77 -1.63
C ILE A 97 -6.80 -20.12 -0.87
N ARG A 98 -8.03 -20.47 -1.26
CA ARG A 98 -9.25 -20.06 -0.55
C ARG A 98 -9.38 -20.84 0.75
N LEU A 99 -9.63 -20.13 1.84
CA LEU A 99 -9.76 -20.72 3.17
C LEU A 99 -11.23 -21.00 3.51
N SER A 100 -11.46 -22.08 4.24
CA SER A 100 -12.74 -22.36 4.88
C SER A 100 -12.92 -21.42 6.08
N SER A 101 -14.14 -20.97 6.37
CA SER A 101 -14.43 -20.15 7.55
C SER A 101 -14.12 -20.95 8.83
N PRO A 102 -13.12 -20.56 9.63
CA PRO A 102 -12.79 -21.25 10.87
C PRO A 102 -13.69 -20.77 12.03
N THR A 103 -13.67 -21.49 13.14
CA THR A 103 -14.22 -21.00 14.43
C THR A 103 -13.45 -19.76 14.90
N ALA A 104 -14.00 -18.99 15.84
CA ALA A 104 -13.36 -17.77 16.32
C ALA A 104 -11.95 -17.98 16.89
N LEU A 105 -11.76 -19.01 17.72
CA LEU A 105 -10.44 -19.34 18.28
C LEU A 105 -9.43 -19.68 17.18
N LEU A 106 -9.84 -20.55 16.24
CA LEU A 106 -8.98 -20.98 15.15
C LEU A 106 -8.66 -19.84 14.17
N ALA A 107 -9.57 -18.88 13.97
CA ALA A 107 -9.33 -17.69 13.16
C ALA A 107 -8.13 -16.87 13.68
N ARG A 108 -8.10 -16.64 15.00
CA ARG A 108 -7.04 -15.89 15.69
C ARG A 108 -5.69 -16.59 15.60
N GLU A 109 -5.67 -17.87 15.96
CA GLU A 109 -4.44 -18.69 15.91
C GLU A 109 -3.90 -18.78 14.49
N THR A 110 -4.77 -19.03 13.50
CA THR A 110 -4.39 -19.11 12.09
C THR A 110 -3.80 -17.80 11.59
N LEU A 111 -4.40 -16.65 11.91
CA LEU A 111 -3.85 -15.35 11.51
C LEU A 111 -2.50 -15.08 12.18
N THR A 112 -2.37 -15.38 13.47
CA THR A 112 -1.12 -15.22 14.23
C THR A 112 0.00 -16.06 13.62
N ASN A 113 -0.28 -17.33 13.31
CA ASN A 113 0.68 -18.23 12.68
C ASN A 113 1.08 -17.76 11.28
N ARG A 114 0.16 -17.20 10.49
CA ARG A 114 0.48 -16.63 9.18
C ARG A 114 1.37 -15.39 9.28
N ILE A 115 1.09 -14.49 10.21
CA ILE A 115 1.90 -13.31 10.51
C ILE A 115 3.31 -13.74 10.93
N HIS A 116 3.42 -14.73 11.83
CA HIS A 116 4.70 -15.32 12.21
C HIS A 116 5.40 -16.01 11.03
N GLY A 117 4.69 -16.72 10.17
CA GLY A 117 5.26 -17.33 8.96
C GLY A 117 5.84 -16.33 7.97
N ALA A 118 5.37 -15.07 8.00
CA ALA A 118 5.93 -13.99 7.20
C ALA A 118 7.26 -13.45 7.76
N PHE A 119 7.61 -13.75 9.02
CA PHE A 119 8.82 -13.29 9.72
C PHE A 119 10.08 -13.40 8.88
N PHE A 120 10.35 -14.57 8.28
CA PHE A 120 11.60 -14.84 7.56
C PHE A 120 11.68 -14.14 6.21
N ARG A 121 10.62 -13.41 5.84
CA ARG A 121 10.45 -12.69 4.58
C ARG A 121 10.30 -11.18 4.80
N GLN A 122 10.49 -10.72 6.04
CA GLN A 122 10.58 -9.31 6.41
C GLN A 122 11.99 -8.79 6.10
N GLY A 123 12.10 -7.47 5.96
CA GLY A 123 13.36 -6.78 5.71
C GLY A 123 13.40 -6.02 4.39
N GLY A 124 14.35 -5.10 4.33
CA GLY A 124 14.65 -4.33 3.14
C GLY A 124 13.60 -3.27 2.84
N GLU A 125 13.24 -3.13 1.56
CA GLU A 125 12.41 -2.04 1.04
C GLU A 125 11.01 -2.04 1.66
N LYS A 126 10.48 -3.23 1.96
CA LYS A 126 9.16 -3.40 2.57
C LYS A 126 9.06 -2.89 4.00
N ASP A 127 10.11 -3.12 4.79
CA ASP A 127 10.16 -2.62 6.17
C ASP A 127 10.27 -1.10 6.17
N PHE A 128 11.07 -0.56 5.24
CA PHE A 128 11.20 0.89 5.04
C PHE A 128 9.85 1.53 4.63
N VAL A 129 9.12 0.91 3.70
CA VAL A 129 7.77 1.39 3.34
C VAL A 129 6.83 1.36 4.55
N ASP A 130 6.84 0.29 5.36
CA ASP A 130 5.96 0.25 6.56
C ASP A 130 6.33 1.32 7.60
N GLU A 131 7.62 1.62 7.77
CA GLU A 131 8.09 2.72 8.63
C GLU A 131 7.60 4.08 8.13
N ILE A 132 7.71 4.34 6.83
CA ILE A 132 7.14 5.54 6.18
C ILE A 132 5.64 5.61 6.45
N VAL A 133 4.90 4.52 6.23
CA VAL A 133 3.45 4.48 6.51
C VAL A 133 3.16 4.77 7.97
N GLY A 134 3.97 4.23 8.88
CA GLY A 134 3.83 4.44 10.32
C GLY A 134 4.06 5.88 10.77
N CYS A 135 4.88 6.65 10.04
CA CYS A 135 5.16 8.05 10.33
C CYS A 135 4.21 9.03 9.62
N ASN A 136 3.44 8.58 8.62
CA ASN A 136 2.67 9.47 7.74
C ASN A 136 1.18 9.13 7.74
N PRO A 137 0.35 9.84 8.53
CA PRO A 137 -1.07 9.54 8.68
C PRO A 137 -1.88 9.68 7.40
N ALA A 138 -1.43 10.50 6.45
CA ALA A 138 -2.13 10.77 5.21
C ALA A 138 -1.88 9.74 4.08
N VAL A 139 -1.08 8.70 4.32
CA VAL A 139 -0.93 7.57 3.38
C VAL A 139 -2.21 6.75 3.38
N PHE A 140 -2.79 6.48 2.22
CA PHE A 140 -4.11 5.83 2.10
C PHE A 140 -4.12 4.60 1.19
N ASP A 141 -3.10 4.37 0.37
CA ASP A 141 -3.00 3.15 -0.43
C ASP A 141 -1.53 2.72 -0.55
N LEU A 142 -1.33 1.43 -0.73
CA LEU A 142 -0.03 0.77 -0.85
C LEU A 142 -0.05 -0.13 -2.08
N GLU A 143 1.08 -0.47 -2.67
CA GLU A 143 1.18 -1.48 -3.75
C GLU A 143 0.15 -1.23 -4.89
N LEU A 144 0.08 0.01 -5.37
CA LEU A 144 -0.87 0.44 -6.40
C LEU A 144 -0.44 -0.08 -7.77
N ALA A 145 -1.16 -1.07 -8.27
CA ALA A 145 -0.95 -1.59 -9.62
C ALA A 145 -1.62 -0.71 -10.70
N LEU A 146 -0.81 -0.23 -11.64
CA LEU A 146 -1.20 0.40 -12.90
C LEU A 146 -1.02 -0.61 -14.04
N SER A 147 -2.12 -1.01 -14.66
CA SER A 147 -2.08 -1.87 -15.84
C SER A 147 -1.77 -1.05 -17.07
N TYR A 148 -0.62 -1.30 -17.69
CA TYR A 148 -0.15 -0.58 -18.86
C TYR A 148 0.22 -1.54 -20.00
N LEU A 149 -0.36 -1.32 -21.17
CA LEU A 149 0.04 -2.03 -22.38
C LEU A 149 1.09 -1.19 -23.11
N LEU A 150 2.36 -1.57 -22.96
CA LEU A 150 3.43 -0.98 -23.76
C LEU A 150 3.25 -1.32 -25.24
N SER A 151 3.65 -0.40 -26.13
CA SER A 151 3.69 -0.65 -27.56
C SER A 151 4.53 -1.90 -27.87
N GLY A 152 4.01 -2.79 -28.70
CA GLY A 152 4.66 -4.05 -29.06
C GLY A 152 4.42 -5.23 -28.10
N ASN A 153 3.80 -5.00 -26.93
CA ASN A 153 3.43 -6.09 -26.03
C ASN A 153 2.04 -6.65 -26.35
N VAL A 154 1.88 -7.97 -26.25
CA VAL A 154 0.59 -8.66 -26.43
C VAL A 154 -0.27 -8.58 -25.16
N ARG A 155 0.34 -8.38 -23.99
CA ARG A 155 -0.34 -8.36 -22.69
C ARG A 155 0.06 -7.14 -21.86
N PRO A 156 -0.87 -6.52 -21.11
CA PRO A 156 -0.55 -5.44 -20.20
C PRO A 156 0.42 -5.89 -19.10
N SER A 157 1.40 -5.05 -18.80
CA SER A 157 2.27 -5.18 -17.63
C SER A 157 1.65 -4.44 -16.44
N ALA A 158 1.80 -4.98 -15.24
CA ALA A 158 1.34 -4.35 -14.01
C ALA A 158 2.50 -3.66 -13.31
N TYR A 159 2.65 -2.35 -13.52
CA TYR A 159 3.61 -1.53 -12.79
C TYR A 159 3.03 -1.18 -11.42
N ARG A 160 3.85 -1.18 -10.37
CA ARG A 160 3.38 -1.00 -9.00
C ARG A 160 4.10 0.14 -8.31
N LEU A 161 3.33 1.09 -7.81
CA LEU A 161 3.80 2.13 -6.91
C LEU A 161 3.72 1.62 -5.48
N ASP A 162 4.69 1.97 -4.65
CA ASP A 162 4.77 1.47 -3.27
C ASP A 162 3.72 2.10 -2.37
N ALA A 163 3.45 3.41 -2.52
CA ALA A 163 2.45 4.12 -1.73
C ALA A 163 1.80 5.31 -2.44
N ALA A 164 0.63 5.71 -1.96
CA ALA A 164 0.00 6.99 -2.25
C ALA A 164 -0.43 7.70 -0.97
N SER A 165 -0.23 9.01 -0.94
CA SER A 165 -0.63 9.87 0.18
C SER A 165 -1.46 11.05 -0.29
N LEU A 166 -2.15 11.69 0.65
CA LEU A 166 -2.82 12.96 0.45
C LEU A 166 -2.00 14.08 1.10
N GLU A 167 -1.83 15.18 0.39
CA GLU A 167 -1.19 16.40 0.91
C GLU A 167 -2.09 17.62 0.62
N SER A 168 -1.98 18.66 1.45
CA SER A 168 -2.74 19.89 1.24
C SER A 168 -2.31 20.55 -0.07
N HIS A 169 -3.29 20.99 -0.86
CA HIS A 169 -3.04 21.63 -2.14
C HIS A 169 -4.17 22.58 -2.51
N ALA A 170 -3.86 23.86 -2.67
CA ALA A 170 -4.83 24.92 -2.91
C ALA A 170 -5.98 24.86 -1.88
N ASN A 171 -7.24 24.75 -2.34
CA ASN A 171 -8.44 24.67 -1.53
C ASN A 171 -8.88 23.23 -1.19
N GLY A 172 -8.02 22.23 -1.39
CA GLY A 172 -8.33 20.84 -1.07
C GLY A 172 -7.08 19.98 -0.92
N TRP A 173 -7.12 18.81 -1.55
CA TRP A 173 -6.09 17.79 -1.41
C TRP A 173 -5.50 17.40 -2.76
N ARG A 174 -4.23 16.95 -2.73
CA ARG A 174 -3.54 16.37 -3.88
C ARG A 174 -3.07 14.98 -3.54
N ILE A 175 -3.24 14.04 -4.47
CA ILE A 175 -2.65 12.71 -4.40
C ILE A 175 -1.18 12.83 -4.77
N ALA A 176 -0.28 12.36 -3.91
CA ALA A 176 1.13 12.20 -4.17
C ALA A 176 1.48 10.71 -4.26
N LEU A 177 2.29 10.36 -5.26
CA LEU A 177 2.68 8.97 -5.56
C LEU A 177 4.13 8.74 -5.16
N TRP A 178 4.40 7.59 -4.56
CA TRP A 178 5.70 7.28 -3.97
C TRP A 178 6.23 5.93 -4.41
N GLU A 179 7.50 5.92 -4.81
CA GLU A 179 8.32 4.74 -5.02
C GLU A 179 9.45 4.75 -3.99
N ALA A 180 9.57 3.68 -3.21
CA ALA A 180 10.63 3.51 -2.23
C ALA A 180 11.79 2.71 -2.83
N LYS A 181 13.02 3.10 -2.50
CA LYS A 181 14.23 2.38 -2.87
C LYS A 181 15.21 2.38 -1.72
N LEU A 182 15.93 1.27 -1.54
CA LEU A 182 17.10 1.25 -0.67
C LEU A 182 18.34 1.77 -1.41
N ALA A 183 19.30 2.34 -0.70
CA ALA A 183 20.59 2.75 -1.26
C ALA A 183 21.36 1.61 -1.94
N LYS A 184 21.10 0.35 -1.56
CA LYS A 184 21.69 -0.83 -2.22
C LYS A 184 21.03 -1.21 -3.54
N ASN A 185 19.88 -0.63 -3.87
CA ASN A 185 19.16 -0.90 -5.10
C ASN A 185 19.99 -0.46 -6.30
N LYS A 186 20.22 -1.38 -7.24
CA LYS A 186 21.10 -1.12 -8.40
C LYS A 186 20.45 -0.16 -9.41
N THR A 187 19.13 -0.16 -9.55
CA THR A 187 18.44 0.66 -10.57
C THR A 187 18.39 2.14 -10.19
N ALA A 188 18.45 2.45 -8.90
CA ALA A 188 18.56 3.81 -8.37
C ALA A 188 20.01 4.33 -8.37
N ARG A 189 21.00 3.47 -8.64
CA ARG A 189 22.43 3.81 -8.68
C ARG A 189 22.88 3.97 -10.13
N ALA A 190 23.46 5.12 -10.46
CA ALA A 190 23.88 5.42 -11.82
C ALA A 190 25.26 6.06 -11.89
N LYS A 191 25.98 5.77 -12.99
CA LYS A 191 27.10 6.60 -13.43
C LYS A 191 26.59 7.88 -14.10
N VAL A 192 25.56 7.77 -14.94
CA VAL A 192 24.95 8.88 -15.68
C VAL A 192 23.43 8.90 -15.47
N VAL A 193 22.67 8.07 -16.19
CA VAL A 193 21.20 7.97 -16.08
C VAL A 193 20.83 6.73 -15.26
N PRO A 194 19.99 6.85 -14.22
CA PRO A 194 19.46 5.71 -13.47
C PRO A 194 18.52 4.82 -14.31
N ASP A 195 18.63 3.49 -14.18
CA ASP A 195 17.75 2.56 -14.90
C ASP A 195 16.28 2.73 -14.50
N THR A 196 16.03 3.21 -13.28
CA THR A 196 14.69 3.51 -12.76
C THR A 196 13.96 4.60 -13.57
N MET A 197 14.67 5.38 -14.40
CA MET A 197 14.06 6.40 -15.26
C MET A 197 13.09 5.80 -16.28
N ALA A 198 13.34 4.58 -16.77
CA ALA A 198 12.43 3.91 -17.70
C ALA A 198 11.08 3.56 -17.01
N GLN A 199 11.14 3.12 -15.75
CA GLN A 199 9.96 2.89 -14.94
C GLN A 199 9.22 4.21 -14.65
N HIS A 200 9.96 5.26 -14.27
CA HIS A 200 9.39 6.60 -14.04
C HIS A 200 8.64 7.12 -15.28
N ALA A 201 9.26 7.06 -16.45
CA ALA A 201 8.64 7.47 -17.71
C ALA A 201 7.39 6.65 -18.04
N THR A 202 7.34 5.38 -17.64
CA THR A 202 6.17 4.53 -17.84
C THR A 202 4.97 5.01 -17.01
N TYR A 203 5.19 5.50 -15.79
CA TYR A 203 4.13 6.08 -14.98
C TYR A 203 3.58 7.37 -15.59
N SER A 204 4.45 8.32 -15.95
CA SER A 204 4.02 9.56 -16.60
C SER A 204 3.27 9.29 -17.91
N ALA A 205 3.74 8.33 -18.72
CA ALA A 205 3.05 7.93 -19.94
C ALA A 205 1.66 7.32 -19.68
N TRP A 206 1.50 6.54 -18.59
CA TRP A 206 0.21 6.00 -18.20
C TRP A 206 -0.78 7.12 -17.85
N PHE A 207 -0.37 8.10 -17.04
CA PHE A 207 -1.23 9.22 -16.65
C PHE A 207 -1.56 10.18 -17.80
N ALA A 208 -0.67 10.30 -18.78
CA ALA A 208 -0.90 11.11 -19.98
C ALA A 208 -1.94 10.50 -20.94
N GLN A 209 -2.28 9.21 -20.82
CA GLN A 209 -3.35 8.61 -21.62
C GLN A 209 -4.71 9.17 -21.20
N HIS A 210 -5.52 9.53 -22.20
CA HIS A 210 -6.82 10.16 -21.99
C HIS A 210 -7.73 9.35 -21.04
N GLY A 211 -8.20 9.99 -19.97
CA GLY A 211 -9.13 9.41 -19.00
C GLY A 211 -8.48 8.59 -17.87
N ASN A 212 -7.16 8.36 -17.90
CA ASN A 212 -6.48 7.56 -16.89
C ASN A 212 -6.29 8.32 -15.57
N ALA A 213 -5.92 9.59 -15.63
CA ALA A 213 -5.78 10.44 -14.44
C ALA A 213 -7.11 10.61 -13.71
N GLU A 214 -8.20 10.86 -14.44
CA GLU A 214 -9.54 10.99 -13.88
C GLU A 214 -10.02 9.68 -13.25
N ALA A 215 -9.84 8.54 -13.94
CA ALA A 215 -10.17 7.23 -13.40
C ALA A 215 -9.34 6.89 -12.15
N PHE A 216 -8.06 7.32 -12.13
CA PHE A 216 -7.19 7.15 -10.97
C PHE A 216 -7.67 7.96 -9.77
N ILE A 217 -7.97 9.24 -9.97
CA ILE A 217 -8.53 10.12 -8.92
C ILE A 217 -9.81 9.53 -8.33
N GLU A 218 -10.74 9.08 -9.17
CA GLU A 218 -11.99 8.46 -8.72
C GLU A 218 -11.75 7.14 -7.97
N GLY A 219 -10.80 6.33 -8.43
CA GLY A 219 -10.39 5.13 -7.71
C GLY A 219 -9.79 5.45 -6.33
N CYS A 220 -8.96 6.50 -6.22
CA CYS A 220 -8.40 6.94 -4.94
C CYS A 220 -9.48 7.48 -3.99
N ARG A 221 -10.46 8.24 -4.51
CA ARG A 221 -11.63 8.67 -3.74
C ARG A 221 -12.42 7.47 -3.20
N ALA A 222 -12.61 6.46 -4.04
CA ALA A 222 -13.26 5.22 -3.62
C ALA A 222 -12.46 4.48 -2.54
N SER A 223 -11.13 4.36 -2.67
CA SER A 223 -10.27 3.79 -1.63
C SER A 223 -10.47 4.52 -0.29
N CYS A 224 -10.45 5.85 -0.28
CA CYS A 224 -10.68 6.64 0.95
C CYS A 224 -12.04 6.35 1.58
N ARG A 225 -13.11 6.30 0.77
CA ARG A 225 -14.45 5.94 1.24
C ARG A 225 -14.51 4.56 1.89
N TYR A 226 -13.90 3.55 1.28
CA TYR A 226 -13.87 2.21 1.87
C TYR A 226 -13.03 2.16 3.13
N LEU A 227 -11.93 2.92 3.23
CA LEU A 227 -11.16 3.01 4.47
C LEU A 227 -11.98 3.59 5.62
N VAL A 228 -12.78 4.63 5.37
CA VAL A 228 -13.70 5.19 6.37
C VAL A 228 -14.70 4.13 6.84
N GLN A 229 -15.33 3.41 5.91
CA GLN A 229 -16.27 2.34 6.23
C GLN A 229 -15.60 1.21 7.04
N LEU A 230 -14.44 0.74 6.59
CA LEU A 230 -13.67 -0.32 7.25
C LEU A 230 -13.19 0.12 8.64
N HIS A 231 -12.89 1.40 8.84
CA HIS A 231 -12.51 1.94 10.15
C HIS A 231 -13.65 1.84 11.15
N GLY A 232 -14.88 2.16 10.71
CA GLY A 232 -16.09 1.91 11.50
C GLY A 232 -16.28 0.44 11.83
N LEU A 233 -16.07 -0.45 10.86
CA LEU A 233 -16.16 -1.90 11.08
C LEU A 233 -15.06 -2.43 12.01
N ALA A 234 -13.86 -1.85 11.98
CA ALA A 234 -12.79 -2.23 12.90
C ALA A 234 -13.14 -1.88 14.35
N LYS A 235 -13.74 -0.70 14.57
CA LYS A 235 -14.28 -0.34 15.90
C LYS A 235 -15.37 -1.31 16.34
N TYR A 236 -16.33 -1.61 15.46
CA TYR A 236 -17.38 -2.61 15.71
C TYR A 236 -16.81 -4.00 16.02
N ALA A 237 -15.73 -4.39 15.33
CA ALA A 237 -15.04 -5.66 15.54
C ALA A 237 -14.36 -5.77 16.92
N GLY A 238 -14.24 -4.67 17.66
CA GLY A 238 -13.61 -4.60 18.99
C GLY A 238 -12.26 -3.87 19.02
N ASN A 239 -11.81 -3.30 17.90
CA ASN A 239 -10.61 -2.46 17.86
C ASN A 239 -10.97 -1.03 18.28
N THR A 240 -11.40 -0.85 19.54
CA THR A 240 -11.92 0.44 20.04
C THR A 240 -10.85 1.54 20.06
N GLU A 241 -9.60 1.14 20.29
CA GLU A 241 -8.43 2.03 20.32
C GLU A 241 -7.73 2.16 18.95
N ILE A 242 -8.42 1.81 17.86
CA ILE A 242 -7.89 2.03 16.52
C ILE A 242 -7.65 3.53 16.31
N ALA A 243 -6.42 3.89 15.93
CA ALA A 243 -6.06 5.26 15.68
C ALA A 243 -6.95 5.91 14.62
N PRO A 244 -7.27 7.22 14.74
CA PRO A 244 -8.12 7.90 13.77
C PRO A 244 -7.46 7.92 12.39
N LEU A 245 -8.28 7.84 11.34
CA LEU A 245 -7.82 8.16 10.00
C LEU A 245 -7.47 9.65 9.90
N HIS A 246 -6.47 9.98 9.09
CA HIS A 246 -6.13 11.38 8.84
C HIS A 246 -7.31 12.14 8.24
N ARG A 247 -7.44 13.43 8.59
CA ARG A 247 -8.56 14.29 8.16
C ARG A 247 -8.79 14.30 6.65
N SER A 248 -7.71 14.24 5.85
CA SER A 248 -7.82 14.23 4.39
C SER A 248 -8.46 12.96 3.85
N ILE A 249 -8.16 11.79 4.46
CA ILE A 249 -8.76 10.50 4.07
C ILE A 249 -10.25 10.52 4.39
N VAL A 250 -10.60 11.04 5.57
CA VAL A 250 -12.00 11.19 5.99
C VAL A 250 -12.73 12.13 5.04
N GLU A 251 -12.22 13.34 4.82
CA GLU A 251 -12.85 14.35 3.97
C GLU A 251 -13.07 13.84 2.53
N ILE A 252 -12.04 13.29 1.89
CA ILE A 252 -12.16 12.73 0.54
C ILE A 252 -13.12 11.53 0.50
N GLY A 253 -13.13 10.71 1.56
CA GLY A 253 -13.97 9.52 1.64
C GLY A 253 -15.45 9.81 1.89
N THR A 254 -15.78 10.91 2.57
CA THR A 254 -17.15 11.26 2.97
C THR A 254 -17.77 12.42 2.17
N ASN A 255 -16.96 13.26 1.53
CA ASN A 255 -17.43 14.37 0.72
C ASN A 255 -17.10 14.13 -0.77
N PRO A 256 -18.08 13.72 -1.59
CA PRO A 256 -17.87 13.53 -3.04
C PRO A 256 -17.40 14.78 -3.78
N GLN A 257 -17.70 15.97 -3.24
CA GLN A 257 -17.34 17.26 -3.83
C GLN A 257 -16.02 17.83 -3.32
N ALA A 258 -15.34 17.15 -2.38
CA ALA A 258 -14.06 17.63 -1.88
C ALA A 258 -13.04 17.71 -3.03
N PRO A 259 -12.39 18.88 -3.25
CA PRO A 259 -11.41 19.05 -4.32
C PRO A 259 -10.25 18.07 -4.15
N LEU A 260 -9.99 17.29 -5.19
CA LEU A 260 -8.93 16.30 -5.22
C LEU A 260 -8.21 16.36 -6.56
N THR A 261 -6.92 16.68 -6.52
CA THR A 261 -6.04 16.70 -7.70
C THR A 261 -5.00 15.58 -7.62
N LEU A 262 -4.24 15.39 -8.69
CA LEU A 262 -3.18 14.39 -8.80
C LEU A 262 -1.85 15.07 -9.12
N ASP A 263 -0.81 14.77 -8.35
CA ASP A 263 0.58 14.91 -8.81
C ASP A 263 0.96 13.63 -9.57
N ALA A 264 0.93 13.69 -10.90
CA ALA A 264 1.20 12.52 -11.75
C ALA A 264 2.69 12.16 -11.80
N GLU A 265 3.57 13.01 -11.26
CA GLU A 265 5.00 12.76 -11.17
C GLU A 265 5.31 11.94 -9.92
N VAL A 266 5.81 10.73 -10.14
CA VAL A 266 6.16 9.80 -9.06
C VAL A 266 7.39 10.30 -8.30
N ARG A 267 7.29 10.31 -6.97
CA ARG A 267 8.32 10.78 -6.07
C ARG A 267 9.09 9.60 -5.47
N TYR A 268 10.38 9.81 -5.21
CA TYR A 268 11.26 8.74 -4.74
C TYR A 268 11.62 8.93 -3.27
N LEU A 269 11.49 7.85 -2.50
CA LEU A 269 11.95 7.75 -1.12
C LEU A 269 13.18 6.87 -1.09
N ILE A 270 14.32 7.38 -0.63
CA ILE A 270 15.58 6.64 -0.60
C ILE A 270 16.01 6.41 0.83
N ASP A 271 16.05 5.14 1.24
CA ASP A 271 16.64 4.73 2.52
C ASP A 271 18.17 4.62 2.36
N VAL A 272 18.89 5.54 2.97
CA VAL A 272 20.36 5.55 3.02
C VAL A 272 20.90 5.11 4.37
N ARG A 273 20.10 4.42 5.19
CA ARG A 273 20.60 3.80 6.41
C ARG A 273 21.52 2.62 6.06
N GLY A 274 22.56 2.45 6.87
CA GLY A 274 23.53 1.38 6.72
C GLY A 274 24.66 1.64 5.70
N PRO A 275 25.55 0.66 5.48
CA PRO A 275 26.86 0.87 4.88
C PRO A 275 26.82 1.32 3.41
N LYS A 276 25.77 0.96 2.67
CA LYS A 276 25.62 1.39 1.27
C LYS A 276 25.11 2.82 1.12
N GLY A 277 24.50 3.39 2.16
CA GLY A 277 24.03 4.77 2.15
C GLY A 277 25.15 5.79 2.00
N VAL A 278 26.25 5.62 2.75
CA VAL A 278 27.44 6.47 2.64
C VAL A 278 27.95 6.52 1.21
N SER A 279 28.09 5.36 0.58
CA SER A 279 28.52 5.28 -0.82
C SER A 279 27.49 5.86 -1.80
N PHE A 280 26.20 5.81 -1.47
CA PHE A 280 25.14 6.33 -2.34
C PHE A 280 25.22 7.85 -2.45
N ILE A 281 25.37 8.51 -1.30
CA ILE A 281 25.53 9.96 -1.20
C ILE A 281 26.88 10.41 -1.76
N ALA A 282 27.98 9.76 -1.36
CA ALA A 282 29.33 10.13 -1.82
C ALA A 282 29.48 10.09 -3.35
N ASN A 283 28.76 9.20 -4.02
CA ASN A 283 28.76 9.08 -5.49
C ASN A 283 27.67 9.95 -6.18
N GLY A 284 26.98 10.81 -5.42
CA GLY A 284 25.94 11.72 -5.91
C GLY A 284 24.79 11.02 -6.63
N HIS A 285 24.39 9.82 -6.20
CA HIS A 285 23.30 9.09 -6.86
C HIS A 285 21.94 9.78 -6.66
N ASP A 286 21.69 10.36 -5.49
CA ASP A 286 20.52 11.20 -5.23
C ASP A 286 20.52 12.45 -6.12
N LYS A 287 21.67 13.12 -6.27
CA LYS A 287 21.82 14.27 -7.16
C LYS A 287 21.49 13.90 -8.60
N LYS A 288 21.96 12.76 -9.10
CA LYS A 288 21.65 12.28 -10.46
C LYS A 288 20.16 12.03 -10.66
N LEU A 289 19.45 11.49 -9.67
CA LEU A 289 17.99 11.34 -9.74
C LEU A 289 17.29 12.71 -9.84
N ARG A 290 17.71 13.68 -9.02
CA ARG A 290 17.17 15.05 -9.04
C ARG A 290 17.46 15.78 -10.34
N ASP A 291 18.69 15.66 -10.86
CA ASP A 291 19.11 16.26 -12.13
C ASP A 291 18.33 15.69 -13.33
N ASN A 292 17.74 14.49 -13.19
CA ASN A 292 16.83 13.89 -14.16
C ASN A 292 15.34 14.18 -13.85
N GLY A 293 15.05 15.20 -13.03
CA GLY A 293 13.70 15.73 -12.80
C GLY A 293 12.88 15.00 -11.73
N ILE A 294 13.43 13.98 -11.07
CA ILE A 294 12.72 13.24 -10.02
C ILE A 294 12.75 14.02 -8.70
N HIS A 295 11.60 14.17 -8.05
CA HIS A 295 11.56 14.62 -6.66
C HIS A 295 11.99 13.47 -5.74
N VAL A 296 13.09 13.67 -5.00
CA VAL A 296 13.67 12.66 -4.12
C VAL A 296 13.62 13.13 -2.66
N GLN A 297 13.30 12.24 -1.74
CA GLN A 297 13.55 12.42 -0.30
C GLN A 297 14.46 11.29 0.18
N VAL A 298 15.48 11.67 0.93
CA VAL A 298 16.54 10.76 1.39
C VAL A 298 16.43 10.67 2.91
N PHE A 299 16.42 9.45 3.45
CA PHE A 299 16.31 9.21 4.90
C PHE A 299 17.52 8.44 5.42
N GLY A 300 18.26 9.08 6.31
CA GLY A 300 19.35 8.51 7.10
C GLY A 300 18.92 8.13 8.52
N ASN A 301 19.90 7.84 9.39
CA ASN A 301 19.65 7.28 10.73
C ASN A 301 18.95 8.26 11.69
N VAL A 302 19.10 9.57 11.50
CA VAL A 302 18.58 10.61 12.39
C VAL A 302 17.31 11.28 11.85
N ASP A 303 16.89 10.93 10.64
CA ASP A 303 15.80 11.62 9.97
C ASP A 303 14.45 11.14 10.46
N LYS A 304 13.54 12.09 10.64
CA LYS A 304 12.12 11.76 10.78
C LYS A 304 11.60 11.38 9.39
N MET A 305 11.02 10.21 9.26
CA MET A 305 10.47 9.67 8.01
C MET A 305 9.15 10.33 7.62
N ILE A 306 9.14 11.65 7.47
CA ILE A 306 7.94 12.43 7.13
C ILE A 306 7.99 12.79 5.64
N LEU A 307 6.90 12.54 4.95
CA LEU A 307 6.74 12.86 3.53
C LEU A 307 6.56 14.36 3.35
N GLY A 308 7.55 15.01 2.73
CA GLY A 308 7.46 16.42 2.35
C GLY A 308 6.66 16.65 1.07
N PRO A 309 6.01 17.82 0.90
CA PRO A 309 5.42 18.21 -0.36
C PRO A 309 6.50 18.53 -1.41
N ARG A 310 6.13 18.51 -2.69
CA ARG A 310 7.02 18.97 -3.76
C ARG A 310 7.22 20.49 -3.63
N GLY A 311 8.47 20.93 -3.47
CA GLY A 311 8.85 22.36 -3.44
C GLY A 311 8.98 22.99 -2.04
N ALA A 312 8.98 22.17 -0.98
CA ALA A 312 9.47 22.57 0.34
C ALA A 312 10.99 22.38 0.46
#